data_AF-A0A928Z266-F1
#
_entry.id   AF-A0A928Z266-F1
#
_cell.length_a   1.000
_cell.length_b   1.000
_cell.length_c   1.000
_cell.angle_alpha   90.00
_cell.angle_beta   90.00
_cell.angle_gamma   90.00
#
_symmetry.space_group_name_H-M   'P 1'
#
loop_
_entity.id
_entity.type
_entity.pdbx_description
1 polymer ?
#
loop_
_entity_poly.entity_id
_entity_poly.type
_entity_poly.pdbx_seq_one_letter_code
_entity_poly.pdbx_strand_id
1 'polypeptide(L)' 'MTDNKFHEKMQRVLPAGSSTIYNWESPEQFLEVMQGMDFHIGNRLHSIILADILGVPSIGINAEPPKILDYL' A
#
# COMPACT_ATOMS: atom_id res chain seq x y z
N MET A 1 10.41 -10.72 7.36
CA MET A 1 9.09 -10.44 7.98
C MET A 1 8.08 -10.40 6.86
N THR A 2 6.93 -11.06 6.94
CA THR A 2 5.90 -10.98 5.90
C THR A 2 5.08 -9.69 6.09
N ASP A 3 4.67 -9.04 5.00
CA ASP A 3 3.91 -7.78 5.05
C ASP A 3 2.65 -7.89 5.89
N ASN A 4 1.98 -9.06 5.86
CA ASN A 4 0.78 -9.33 6.67
C ASN A 4 1.03 -9.13 8.18
N LYS A 5 2.19 -9.56 8.69
CA LYS A 5 2.54 -9.36 10.10
C LYS A 5 2.76 -7.89 10.46
N PHE A 6 3.16 -7.07 9.49
CA PHE A 6 3.26 -5.63 9.69
C PHE A 6 1.87 -5.00 9.79
N HIS A 7 0.97 -5.32 8.87
CA HIS A 7 -0.41 -4.81 8.88
C HIS A 7 -1.17 -5.18 10.16
N GLU A 8 -1.05 -6.43 10.62
CA GLU A 8 -1.64 -6.88 11.88
C GLU A 8 -1.09 -6.13 13.11
N LYS A 9 0.21 -5.83 13.13
CA LYS A 9 0.83 -5.05 14.22
C LYS A 9 0.36 -3.60 14.19
N MET A 10 0.26 -2.99 13.01
CA MET A 10 -0.22 -1.63 12.84
C MET A 10 -1.67 -1.48 13.29
N GLN A 11 -2.54 -2.42 12.95
CA GLN A 11 -3.94 -2.39 13.38
C GLN A 11 -4.09 -2.39 14.92
N ARG A 12 -3.16 -3.02 15.66
CA ARG A 12 -3.20 -3.05 17.13
C ARG A 12 -2.81 -1.73 17.80
N VAL A 13 -2.09 -0.85 17.10
CA VAL A 13 -1.66 0.44 17.65
C VAL A 13 -2.57 1.59 17.21
N LEU A 14 -3.36 1.39 16.16
CA LEU A 14 -4.34 2.35 15.69
C LEU A 14 -5.62 2.30 16.52
N PRO A 15 -6.38 3.41 16.63
CA PRO A 15 -7.69 3.41 17.27
C PRO A 15 -8.60 2.31 16.71
N ALA A 16 -9.38 1.68 17.60
CA ALA A 16 -10.32 0.65 17.19
C ALA A 16 -11.31 1.20 16.15
N GLY A 17 -11.49 0.48 15.04
CA GLY A 17 -12.38 0.88 13.94
C GLY A 17 -11.79 1.93 12.99
N SER A 18 -10.58 2.44 13.22
CA SER A 18 -9.94 3.42 12.33
C SER A 18 -9.04 2.78 11.26
N SER A 19 -9.04 1.45 11.13
CA SER A 19 -8.23 0.74 10.15
C SER A 19 -8.87 -0.56 9.70
N THR A 20 -8.73 -0.84 8.41
CA THR A 20 -9.23 -2.04 7.75
C THR A 20 -8.06 -2.74 7.06
N ILE A 21 -7.91 -4.04 7.28
CA ILE A 21 -7.00 -4.87 6.50
C ILE A 21 -7.79 -5.43 5.33
N TYR A 22 -7.45 -4.99 4.12
CA TYR A 22 -8.02 -5.52 2.89
C TYR A 22 -7.26 -6.77 2.46
N ASN A 23 -8.01 -7.83 2.12
CA ASN A 23 -7.50 -8.98 1.40
C ASN A 23 -8.22 -9.03 0.05
N TRP A 24 -7.51 -9.41 -1.01
CA TRP A 24 -8.05 -9.52 -2.36
C TRP A 24 -7.61 -10.84 -2.99
N GLU A 25 -8.46 -11.37 -3.87
CA GLU A 25 -8.22 -12.60 -4.62
C GLU A 25 -7.93 -12.33 -6.10
N SER A 26 -8.16 -11.08 -6.56
CA SER A 26 -7.87 -10.65 -7.93
C SER A 26 -7.23 -9.27 -7.99
N PRO A 27 -6.49 -8.94 -9.07
CA PRO A 27 -5.94 -7.60 -9.29
C PRO A 27 -7.01 -6.50 -9.32
N GLU A 28 -8.19 -6.78 -9.87
CA GLU A 28 -9.28 -5.80 -10.00
C GLU A 28 -9.78 -5.33 -8.63
N GLN A 29 -9.94 -6.26 -7.68
CA GLN A 29 -10.30 -5.94 -6.30
C GLN A 29 -9.26 -5.03 -5.64
N PHE A 30 -7.98 -5.24 -5.94
CA PHE A 30 -6.91 -4.37 -5.43
C PHE A 30 -6.99 -2.96 -6.03
N LEU A 31 -7.30 -2.84 -7.32
CA LEU A 31 -7.49 -1.55 -7.98
C LEU A 31 -8.69 -0.78 -7.43
N GLU A 32 -9.81 -1.45 -7.18
CA GLU A 32 -10.99 -0.84 -6.55
C GLU A 32 -10.66 -0.26 -5.17
N VAL A 33 -9.89 -0.99 -4.35
CA VAL A 33 -9.43 -0.51 -3.05
C VAL A 33 -8.53 0.71 -3.21
N MET A 34 -7.57 0.69 -4.14
CA MET A 34 -6.66 1.81 -4.38
C MET A 34 -7.37 3.07 -4.89
N GLN A 35 -8.34 2.92 -5.81
CA GLN A 35 -9.11 4.05 -6.36
C GLN A 35 -9.92 4.79 -5.28
N GLY A 36 -10.33 4.09 -4.22
CA GLY A 36 -11.04 4.69 -3.09
C GLY A 36 -10.14 5.41 -2.08
N MET A 37 -8.82 5.43 -2.26
CA MET A 37 -7.89 6.03 -1.29
C MET A 37 -7.69 7.52 -1.54
N ASP A 38 -7.67 8.30 -0.46
CA ASP A 38 -7.22 9.71 -0.51
C ASP A 38 -5.70 9.83 -0.65
N PHE A 39 -4.96 8.84 -0.15
CA PHE A 39 -3.49 8.81 -0.12
C PHE A 39 -2.96 7.39 0.04
N HIS A 40 -1.84 7.06 -0.61
CA HIS A 40 -1.20 5.75 -0.53
C HIS A 40 0.22 5.79 0.04
N ILE A 41 0.52 4.93 1.03
CA ILE A 41 1.88 4.71 1.54
C ILE A 41 2.27 3.26 1.26
N GLY A 42 3.27 3.05 0.41
CA GLY A 42 3.64 1.71 -0.07
C GLY A 42 5.14 1.45 -0.03
N ASN A 43 5.52 0.20 0.24
CA ASN A 43 6.89 -0.30 0.10
C ASN A 43 7.06 -1.24 -1.10
N ARG A 44 6.01 -1.38 -1.92
CA ARG A 44 5.97 -2.21 -3.13
C ARG A 44 5.96 -1.31 -4.34
N LEU A 45 6.95 -1.48 -5.23
CA LEU A 45 7.09 -0.68 -6.45
C LEU A 45 5.78 -0.59 -7.25
N HIS A 46 5.17 -1.73 -7.56
CA HIS A 46 3.95 -1.75 -8.37
C HIS A 46 2.76 -1.04 -7.72
N SER A 47 2.67 -0.99 -6.38
CA SER A 47 1.59 -0.22 -5.75
C SER A 47 1.85 1.29 -5.82
N ILE A 48 3.11 1.73 -5.87
CA ILE A 48 3.44 3.15 -6.11
C ILE A 48 3.14 3.54 -7.55
N ILE A 49 3.53 2.70 -8.52
CA ILE A 49 3.19 2.92 -9.94
C ILE A 49 1.68 2.99 -10.15
N LEU A 50 0.93 2.07 -9.53
CA LEU A 50 -0.53 2.07 -9.65
C LEU A 50 -1.16 3.31 -9.02
N ALA A 51 -0.63 3.83 -7.91
CA ALA A 51 -1.13 5.07 -7.32
C ALA A 51 -0.97 6.24 -8.30
N ASP A 52 0.17 6.34 -8.99
CA ASP A 52 0.42 7.36 -10.01
C ASP A 52 -0.57 7.24 -11.18
N ILE A 53 -0.76 6.03 -11.73
CA ILE A 53 -1.72 5.76 -12.81
C ILE A 53 -3.16 6.12 -12.40
N LEU A 54 -3.54 5.84 -11.15
CA LEU A 54 -4.88 6.08 -10.62
C LEU A 54 -5.10 7.52 -10.15
N GLY A 55 -4.07 8.39 -10.19
CA GLY A 55 -4.16 9.76 -9.70
C GLY A 55 -4.27 9.86 -8.17
N VAL A 56 -3.85 8.82 -7.44
CA VAL A 56 -3.84 8.78 -5.98
C VAL A 56 -2.50 9.30 -5.46
N PRO A 57 -2.46 10.41 -4.68
CA PRO A 57 -1.23 10.90 -4.08
C PRO A 57 -0.53 9.82 -3.26
N SER A 58 0.80 9.68 -3.37
CA SER A 58 1.50 8.59 -2.68
C SER A 58 2.92 8.91 -2.19
N ILE A 59 3.37 8.14 -1.19
CA ILE A 59 4.76 8.08 -0.71
C ILE A 59 5.27 6.63 -0.78
N GLY A 60 6.42 6.47 -1.45
CA GLY A 60 7.15 5.21 -1.50
C GLY A 60 8.16 5.09 -0.34
N ILE A 61 8.08 3.99 0.42
CA ILE A 61 9.09 3.60 1.40
C ILE A 61 10.08 2.66 0.73
N ASN A 62 11.30 3.15 0.52
CA ASN A 62 12.35 2.35 -0.10
C ASN A 62 13.06 1.45 0.92
N ALA A 63 13.58 0.32 0.45
CA ALA A 63 14.43 -0.59 1.22
C ALA A 63 15.72 -0.85 0.42
N GLU A 64 16.76 -1.36 1.06
CA GLU A 64 17.99 -1.80 0.38
C GLU A 64 17.82 -3.24 -0.15
N PRO A 65 18.07 -3.50 -1.44
CA PRO A 65 18.45 -2.55 -2.51
C PRO A 65 17.26 -1.71 -3.00
N PRO A 66 17.51 -0.46 -3.47
CA PRO A 66 16.47 0.51 -3.81
C PRO A 66 15.64 0.03 -5.00
N LYS A 67 14.36 -0.31 -4.79
CA LYS A 67 13.47 -0.74 -5.88
C LYS A 67 12.58 0.37 -6.41
N ILE A 68 12.19 1.30 -5.54
CA ILE A 68 11.27 2.37 -5.91
C ILE A 68 12.04 3.51 -6.58
N LEU A 69 13.19 3.89 -6.02
CA LEU A 69 14.01 4.99 -6.55
C LEU A 69 14.68 4.64 -7.89
N ASP A 70 14.99 3.38 -8.15
CA ASP A 70 15.66 2.99 -9.40
C ASP A 70 14.68 2.94 -10.59
N TYR A 71 13.37 2.96 -10.33
CA TYR A 71 12.33 2.84 -11.36
C TYR A 71 11.68 4.18 -11.72
N LEU A 72 11.52 5.07 -10.74
CA LEU A 72 10.96 6.42 -10.92
C LEU A 72 12.06 7.40 -11.35
#